data_AF-A0A370HTY0-F1
#
_entry.id   AF-A0A370HTY0-F1
#
_cell.length_a   1.000
_cell.length_b   1.000
_cell.length_c   1.000
_cell.angle_alpha   90.00
_cell.angle_beta   90.00
_cell.angle_gamma   90.00
#
_symmetry.space_group_name_H-M   'P 1'
#
loop_
_entity.id
_entity.type
_entity.pdbx_description
1 polymer ?
#
loop_
_entity_poly.entity_id
_entity_poly.type
_entity_poly.pdbx_seq_one_letter_code
_entity_poly.pdbx_strand_id
1 'polypeptide(L)'
;MTQPSANEQYMLELINAERAKVGAQALAFDANLLTSAENHSLWMLSSDTFSHTGSNGSDPTQRMTSAGYQFTGSWASAENIAWATTRDQSGFQDEVLLLHQNLMNSTGHRTNLLNESFREIGIGFEVGDYQGRESAFVTENFTRSGTGSLLTGVAYQDKDADRFYDPGEGLGGVSISAVSSNGQAYTASTMTAGGYQLDLPAGTYTVTFSGGGIASTSRTVVIGSTNVKVDLVSPAAGPTSAPLDPARPVMSGTGGSNKLIGTADADVIKGLGGNDQIQGQAGNDRLDGGTGNDKINGGAGSDLLFGRGGRDSLSGGLNNDKLYGGANADTFIFRGKWGYDRVMDFQDGLDKLDLRSNGLSFSKLAIRMADVDRDGRSDDILIKAGANTIGILNTKLATIDHGDFLF
;
A
#
# COMPACT_ATOMS: atom_id res chain seq x y z
N MET A 1 8.26 22.43 -12.53
CA MET A 1 7.45 21.22 -12.71
C MET A 1 7.02 20.80 -11.33
N THR A 2 5.71 20.66 -11.11
CA THR A 2 5.16 20.02 -9.91
C THR A 2 5.69 18.59 -9.82
N GLN A 3 5.83 18.09 -8.60
CA GLN A 3 6.04 16.66 -8.35
C GLN A 3 4.76 16.11 -7.72
N PRO A 4 4.40 14.84 -8.00
CA PRO A 4 3.23 14.22 -7.40
C PRO A 4 3.29 14.32 -5.87
N SER A 5 2.15 14.67 -5.29
CA SER A 5 1.88 14.53 -3.86
C SER A 5 1.85 13.05 -3.46
N ALA A 6 1.85 12.80 -2.14
CA ALA A 6 1.70 11.45 -1.61
C ALA A 6 0.34 10.81 -1.98
N ASN A 7 -0.72 11.61 -2.12
CA ASN A 7 -2.05 11.15 -2.51
C ASN A 7 -2.10 10.74 -3.99
N GLU A 8 -1.42 11.50 -4.86
CA GLU A 8 -1.33 11.19 -6.30
C GLU A 8 -0.43 9.97 -6.53
N GLN A 9 0.68 9.85 -5.79
CA GLN A 9 1.49 8.63 -5.80
C GLN A 9 0.64 7.42 -5.36
N TYR A 10 -0.09 7.52 -4.25
CA TYR A 10 -0.99 6.45 -3.79
C TYR A 10 -2.04 6.06 -4.85
N MET A 11 -2.64 7.05 -5.52
CA MET A 11 -3.53 6.81 -6.65
C MET A 11 -2.82 6.06 -7.79
N LEU A 12 -1.60 6.45 -8.17
CA LEU A 12 -0.83 5.74 -9.20
C LEU A 12 -0.53 4.29 -8.81
N GLU A 13 -0.22 4.03 -7.55
CA GLU A 13 0.04 2.68 -7.06
C GLU A 13 -1.23 1.81 -7.12
N LEU A 14 -2.40 2.34 -6.74
CA LEU A 14 -3.69 1.66 -6.89
C LEU A 14 -3.99 1.33 -8.37
N ILE A 15 -3.80 2.29 -9.27
CA ILE A 15 -3.97 2.11 -10.72
C ILE A 15 -3.02 1.03 -11.25
N ASN A 16 -1.75 1.06 -10.86
CA ASN A 16 -0.75 0.10 -11.31
C ASN A 16 -1.00 -1.32 -10.76
N ALA A 17 -1.54 -1.46 -9.56
CA ALA A 17 -1.99 -2.75 -9.02
C ALA A 17 -3.15 -3.35 -9.84
N GLU A 18 -4.16 -2.54 -10.20
CA GLU A 18 -5.25 -3.00 -11.07
C GLU A 18 -4.78 -3.35 -12.49
N ARG A 19 -3.82 -2.59 -13.04
CA ARG A 19 -3.20 -2.89 -14.34
C ARG A 19 -2.38 -4.19 -14.31
N ALA A 20 -1.66 -4.46 -13.23
CA ALA A 20 -0.91 -5.70 -13.05
C ALA A 20 -1.83 -6.94 -13.08
N LYS A 21 -3.01 -6.87 -12.42
CA LYS A 21 -4.01 -7.96 -12.39
C LYS A 21 -4.52 -8.38 -13.77
N VAL A 22 -4.48 -7.47 -14.77
CA VAL A 22 -4.87 -7.74 -16.15
C VAL A 22 -3.69 -7.86 -17.13
N GLY A 23 -2.45 -7.82 -16.63
CA GLY A 23 -1.24 -7.89 -17.45
C GLY A 23 -0.94 -6.62 -18.27
N ALA A 24 -1.60 -5.50 -17.98
CA ALA A 24 -1.31 -4.21 -18.61
C ALA A 24 -0.01 -3.62 -18.04
N GLN A 25 0.79 -2.98 -18.90
CA GLN A 25 2.05 -2.36 -18.48
C GLN A 25 1.83 -1.23 -17.46
N ALA A 26 2.76 -1.03 -16.53
CA ALA A 26 2.67 0.04 -15.55
C ALA A 26 2.71 1.43 -16.20
N LEU A 27 1.93 2.36 -15.65
CA LEU A 27 1.99 3.78 -15.96
C LEU A 27 3.08 4.45 -15.12
N ALA A 28 3.73 5.45 -15.71
CA ALA A 28 4.66 6.34 -15.04
C ALA A 28 4.16 7.79 -15.07
N PHE A 29 4.63 8.64 -14.16
CA PHE A 29 4.22 10.04 -14.11
C PHE A 29 4.89 10.89 -15.20
N ASP A 30 4.11 11.60 -16.01
CA ASP A 30 4.64 12.74 -16.77
C ASP A 30 4.28 14.08 -16.09
N ALA A 31 5.26 14.96 -15.97
CA ALA A 31 5.12 16.22 -15.25
C ALA A 31 4.21 17.26 -15.96
N ASN A 32 4.09 17.18 -17.29
CA ASN A 32 3.21 18.04 -18.07
C ASN A 32 1.76 17.53 -17.98
N LEU A 33 1.55 16.21 -18.01
CA LEU A 33 0.24 15.61 -17.76
C LEU A 33 -0.23 15.89 -16.33
N LEU A 34 0.66 15.79 -15.34
CA LEU A 34 0.40 16.16 -13.95
C LEU A 34 -0.06 17.61 -13.87
N THR A 35 0.75 18.54 -14.41
CA THR A 35 0.40 19.97 -14.50
C THR A 35 -0.96 20.19 -15.19
N SER A 36 -1.27 19.44 -16.26
CA SER A 36 -2.56 19.51 -16.95
C SER A 36 -3.73 19.01 -16.09
N ALA A 37 -3.51 17.99 -15.27
CA ALA A 37 -4.52 17.40 -14.40
C ALA A 37 -4.80 18.27 -13.16
N GLU A 38 -3.75 18.71 -12.45
CA GLU A 38 -3.82 19.65 -11.31
C GLU A 38 -4.63 20.90 -11.70
N ASN A 39 -4.24 21.57 -12.80
CA ASN A 39 -4.92 22.77 -13.28
C ASN A 39 -6.39 22.53 -13.66
N HIS A 40 -6.76 21.34 -14.14
CA HIS A 40 -8.15 21.04 -14.49
C HIS A 40 -9.00 20.73 -13.26
N SER A 41 -8.46 20.02 -12.28
CA SER A 41 -9.10 19.82 -10.96
C SER A 41 -9.32 21.16 -10.23
N LEU A 42 -8.29 22.01 -10.17
CA LEU A 42 -8.40 23.38 -9.61
C LEU A 42 -9.40 24.25 -10.37
N TRP A 43 -9.47 24.13 -11.71
CA TRP A 43 -10.45 24.86 -12.50
C TRP A 43 -11.89 24.37 -12.24
N MET A 44 -12.11 23.06 -12.13
CA MET A 44 -13.43 22.50 -11.79
C MET A 44 -13.93 22.99 -10.43
N LEU A 45 -13.08 22.94 -9.40
CA LEU A 45 -13.36 23.49 -8.07
C LEU A 45 -13.67 25.00 -8.15
N SER A 46 -12.77 25.81 -8.71
CA SER A 46 -12.92 27.28 -8.72
C SER A 46 -14.04 27.82 -9.62
N SER A 47 -14.57 27.01 -10.54
CA SER A 47 -15.70 27.36 -11.41
C SER A 47 -17.03 26.71 -11.00
N ASP A 48 -17.05 25.97 -9.88
CA ASP A 48 -18.19 25.17 -9.40
C ASP A 48 -18.79 24.28 -10.50
N THR A 49 -17.91 23.56 -11.23
CA THR A 49 -18.31 22.74 -12.37
C THR A 49 -17.63 21.37 -12.39
N PHE A 50 -18.24 20.39 -13.07
CA PHE A 50 -17.68 19.06 -13.27
C PHE A 50 -17.83 18.65 -14.74
N SER A 51 -16.73 18.69 -15.49
CA SER A 51 -16.75 18.61 -16.96
C SER A 51 -15.38 18.24 -17.53
N HIS A 52 -15.35 17.39 -18.57
CA HIS A 52 -14.15 17.15 -19.39
C HIS A 52 -13.80 18.35 -20.28
N THR A 53 -14.79 19.17 -20.64
CA THR A 53 -14.59 20.44 -21.34
C THR A 53 -14.17 21.49 -20.32
N GLY A 54 -12.93 21.97 -20.44
CA GLY A 54 -12.29 22.89 -19.52
C GLY A 54 -12.52 24.37 -19.87
N SER A 55 -11.73 25.23 -19.22
CA SER A 55 -11.73 26.67 -19.45
C SER A 55 -11.66 27.03 -20.94
N ASN A 56 -12.43 28.03 -21.35
CA ASN A 56 -12.60 28.49 -22.75
C ASN A 56 -13.05 27.40 -23.74
N GLY A 57 -13.66 26.31 -23.28
CA GLY A 57 -14.10 25.21 -24.14
C GLY A 57 -13.00 24.22 -24.52
N SER A 58 -11.87 24.22 -23.81
CA SER A 58 -10.72 23.36 -24.10
C SER A 58 -11.03 21.87 -23.88
N ASP A 59 -10.55 21.02 -24.80
CA ASP A 59 -10.55 19.56 -24.60
C ASP A 59 -9.32 19.09 -23.80
N PRO A 60 -9.29 17.85 -23.27
CA PRO A 60 -8.16 17.36 -22.47
C PRO A 60 -6.83 17.34 -23.24
N THR A 61 -6.83 17.03 -24.54
CA THR A 61 -5.60 16.99 -25.36
C THR A 61 -5.03 18.39 -25.56
N GLN A 62 -5.90 19.40 -25.71
CA GLN A 62 -5.50 20.81 -25.71
C GLN A 62 -4.87 21.22 -24.37
N ARG A 63 -5.46 20.82 -23.22
CA ARG A 63 -4.89 21.11 -21.90
C ARG A 63 -3.52 20.46 -21.70
N MET A 64 -3.37 19.18 -22.05
CA MET A 64 -2.09 18.47 -22.00
C MET A 64 -1.03 19.18 -22.86
N THR A 65 -1.39 19.58 -24.09
CA THR A 65 -0.50 20.34 -24.99
C THR A 65 -0.13 21.70 -24.39
N SER A 66 -1.08 22.43 -23.82
CA SER A 66 -0.86 23.73 -23.16
C SER A 66 0.02 23.63 -21.91
N ALA A 67 -0.02 22.50 -21.20
CA ALA A 67 0.89 22.20 -20.09
C ALA A 67 2.31 21.82 -20.55
N GLY A 68 2.55 21.69 -21.86
CA GLY A 68 3.86 21.41 -22.46
C GLY A 68 4.03 20.00 -23.02
N TYR A 69 3.05 19.11 -22.85
CA TYR A 69 3.16 17.72 -23.28
C TYR A 69 3.28 17.60 -24.81
N GLN A 70 4.26 16.82 -25.29
CA GLN A 70 4.56 16.67 -26.71
C GLN A 70 4.03 15.33 -27.26
N PHE A 71 2.87 15.37 -27.93
CA PHE A 71 2.32 14.21 -28.61
C PHE A 71 3.21 13.77 -29.79
N THR A 72 3.58 12.49 -29.81
CA THR A 72 4.48 11.91 -30.83
C THR A 72 3.88 10.64 -31.46
N GLY A 73 4.07 10.47 -32.77
CA GLY A 73 3.59 9.30 -33.51
C GLY A 73 2.06 9.16 -33.56
N SER A 74 1.57 7.92 -33.66
CA SER A 74 0.15 7.59 -33.47
C SER A 74 -0.17 7.60 -31.97
N TRP A 75 -0.56 8.76 -31.47
CA TRP A 75 -0.91 8.97 -30.07
C TRP A 75 -2.34 8.50 -29.76
N ALA A 76 -2.54 8.10 -28.51
CA ALA A 76 -3.84 7.99 -27.87
C ALA A 76 -3.78 8.83 -26.59
N SER A 77 -4.86 9.54 -26.29
CA SER A 77 -5.07 10.25 -25.04
C SER A 77 -6.44 9.88 -24.45
N ALA A 78 -6.56 9.97 -23.13
CA ALA A 78 -7.84 9.91 -22.44
C ALA A 78 -7.80 10.75 -21.16
N GLU A 79 -8.97 11.08 -20.64
CA GLU A 79 -9.13 11.70 -19.35
C GLU A 79 -10.20 10.94 -18.55
N ASN A 80 -9.95 10.69 -17.27
CA ASN A 80 -11.01 10.43 -16.29
C ASN A 80 -11.12 11.63 -15.35
N ILE A 81 -12.34 11.90 -14.88
CA ILE A 81 -12.59 12.84 -13.78
C ILE A 81 -13.54 12.19 -12.76
N ALA A 82 -13.31 12.44 -11.48
CA ALA A 82 -14.21 12.08 -10.40
C ALA A 82 -14.13 13.07 -9.24
N TRP A 83 -15.17 13.11 -8.42
CA TRP A 83 -15.17 13.89 -7.18
C TRP A 83 -15.98 13.18 -6.09
N ALA A 84 -15.68 13.51 -4.83
CA ALA A 84 -16.40 13.07 -3.64
C ALA A 84 -16.29 14.13 -2.54
N THR A 85 -17.30 14.26 -1.68
CA THR A 85 -17.20 15.10 -0.47
C THR A 85 -16.18 14.51 0.50
N THR A 86 -15.33 15.33 1.10
CA THR A 86 -14.31 14.92 2.09
C THR A 86 -14.93 14.48 3.42
N ARG A 87 -14.12 13.81 4.26
CA ARG A 87 -14.44 13.44 5.64
C ARG A 87 -13.24 13.80 6.54
N ASP A 88 -13.45 14.76 7.44
CA ASP A 88 -12.51 15.28 8.46
C ASP A 88 -12.02 14.13 9.39
N GLN A 89 -10.74 13.93 9.78
CA GLN A 89 -9.55 14.81 9.79
C GLN A 89 -8.22 14.19 9.31
N SER A 90 -8.09 12.86 9.22
CA SER A 90 -6.78 12.14 9.27
C SER A 90 -5.97 12.07 7.97
N GLY A 91 -6.26 12.94 6.99
CA GLY A 91 -5.68 12.91 5.63
C GLY A 91 -6.73 12.54 4.58
N PHE A 92 -6.28 12.25 3.35
CA PHE A 92 -7.17 12.02 2.19
C PHE A 92 -7.02 10.63 1.55
N GLN A 93 -6.41 9.67 2.26
CA GLN A 93 -6.18 8.32 1.75
C GLN A 93 -7.50 7.61 1.41
N ASP A 94 -8.51 7.74 2.28
CA ASP A 94 -9.84 7.16 2.07
C ASP A 94 -10.58 7.82 0.88
N GLU A 95 -10.39 9.12 0.65
CA GLU A 95 -10.94 9.85 -0.50
C GLU A 95 -10.28 9.39 -1.80
N VAL A 96 -8.95 9.24 -1.83
CA VAL A 96 -8.23 8.67 -2.98
C VAL A 96 -8.73 7.26 -3.28
N LEU A 97 -8.83 6.40 -2.27
CA LEU A 97 -9.30 5.03 -2.43
C LEU A 97 -10.76 4.97 -2.92
N LEU A 98 -11.64 5.83 -2.39
CA LEU A 98 -13.04 5.93 -2.81
C LEU A 98 -13.16 6.41 -4.27
N LEU A 99 -12.41 7.43 -4.65
CA LEU A 99 -12.38 7.94 -6.03
C LEU A 99 -11.87 6.87 -6.99
N HIS A 100 -10.77 6.19 -6.65
CA HIS A 100 -10.24 5.07 -7.42
C HIS A 100 -11.29 3.97 -7.63
N GLN A 101 -11.95 3.53 -6.55
CA GLN A 101 -13.00 2.51 -6.63
C GLN A 101 -14.19 2.96 -7.49
N ASN A 102 -14.60 4.23 -7.41
CA ASN A 102 -15.68 4.78 -8.24
C ASN A 102 -15.32 4.79 -9.74
N LEU A 103 -14.08 5.18 -10.07
CA LEU A 103 -13.55 5.11 -11.43
C LEU A 103 -13.47 3.65 -11.92
N MET A 104 -12.92 2.75 -11.12
CA MET A 104 -12.88 1.31 -11.41
C MET A 104 -14.25 0.63 -11.46
N ASN A 105 -15.31 1.23 -10.89
CA ASN A 105 -16.69 0.75 -11.02
C ASN A 105 -17.39 1.25 -12.29
N SER A 106 -16.97 2.40 -12.85
CA SER A 106 -17.48 2.92 -14.14
C SER A 106 -16.83 2.22 -15.34
N THR A 107 -17.63 1.64 -16.23
CA THR A 107 -17.11 0.94 -17.42
C THR A 107 -16.29 1.86 -18.34
N GLY A 108 -16.69 3.13 -18.49
CA GLY A 108 -15.93 4.08 -19.31
C GLY A 108 -14.56 4.38 -18.70
N HIS A 109 -14.53 4.74 -17.41
CA HIS A 109 -13.28 5.12 -16.73
C HIS A 109 -12.33 3.94 -16.54
N ARG A 110 -12.86 2.75 -16.18
CA ARG A 110 -12.13 1.48 -16.13
C ARG A 110 -11.47 1.15 -17.47
N THR A 111 -12.13 1.45 -18.60
CA THR A 111 -11.55 1.21 -19.93
C THR A 111 -10.29 2.05 -20.16
N ASN A 112 -10.25 3.29 -19.67
CA ASN A 112 -9.05 4.13 -19.72
C ASN A 112 -7.96 3.60 -18.77
N LEU A 113 -8.32 3.34 -17.52
CA LEU A 113 -7.41 2.84 -16.46
C LEU A 113 -6.68 1.56 -16.87
N LEU A 114 -7.39 0.61 -17.48
CA LEU A 114 -6.85 -0.69 -17.88
C LEU A 114 -6.33 -0.74 -19.33
N ASN A 115 -6.29 0.39 -20.05
CA ASN A 115 -5.84 0.42 -21.44
C ASN A 115 -4.32 0.14 -21.52
N GLU A 116 -3.98 -1.03 -22.06
CA GLU A 116 -2.59 -1.49 -22.25
C GLU A 116 -1.74 -0.57 -23.14
N SER A 117 -2.36 0.25 -24.00
CA SER A 117 -1.64 1.16 -24.89
C SER A 117 -1.10 2.41 -24.19
N PHE A 118 -1.65 2.81 -23.04
CA PHE A 118 -1.14 3.95 -22.27
C PHE A 118 0.15 3.58 -21.52
N ARG A 119 1.04 4.57 -21.40
CA ARG A 119 2.38 4.48 -20.79
C ARG A 119 2.59 5.52 -19.70
N GLU A 120 2.02 6.69 -19.87
CA GLU A 120 2.16 7.80 -18.92
C GLU A 120 0.80 8.26 -18.41
N ILE A 121 0.83 8.87 -17.24
CA ILE A 121 -0.31 9.46 -16.58
C ILE A 121 0.09 10.75 -15.85
N GLY A 122 -0.83 11.70 -15.80
CA GLY A 122 -0.84 12.77 -14.82
C GLY A 122 -2.09 12.62 -13.94
N ILE A 123 -1.92 12.69 -12.63
CA ILE A 123 -3.02 12.59 -11.67
C ILE A 123 -3.01 13.89 -10.88
N GLY A 124 -4.07 14.68 -10.98
CA GLY A 124 -4.24 15.92 -10.23
C GLY A 124 -5.30 15.74 -9.15
N PHE A 125 -4.88 15.51 -7.91
CA PHE A 125 -5.75 15.35 -6.75
C PHE A 125 -5.81 16.67 -5.96
N GLU A 126 -6.98 17.30 -5.96
CA GLU A 126 -7.17 18.63 -5.38
C GLU A 126 -8.36 18.64 -4.43
N VAL A 127 -8.30 19.46 -3.38
CA VAL A 127 -9.38 19.62 -2.40
C VAL A 127 -9.81 21.08 -2.34
N GLY A 128 -11.11 21.32 -2.34
CA GLY A 128 -11.67 22.67 -2.23
C GLY A 128 -13.18 22.66 -2.02
N ASP A 129 -13.79 23.85 -1.97
CA ASP A 129 -15.26 23.96 -1.96
C ASP A 129 -15.82 23.61 -3.34
N TYR A 130 -16.87 22.79 -3.34
CA TYR A 130 -17.69 22.50 -4.51
C TYR A 130 -19.15 22.40 -4.05
N GLN A 131 -20.02 23.20 -4.65
CA GLN A 131 -21.44 23.31 -4.29
C GLN A 131 -21.69 23.55 -2.79
N GLY A 132 -20.79 24.29 -2.12
CA GLY A 132 -20.85 24.59 -0.68
C GLY A 132 -20.46 23.42 0.22
N ARG A 133 -19.62 22.50 -0.25
CA ARG A 133 -19.06 21.37 0.50
C ARG A 133 -17.59 21.18 0.16
N GLU A 134 -16.76 20.96 1.18
CA GLU A 134 -15.39 20.50 0.97
C GLU A 134 -15.40 19.15 0.24
N SER A 135 -14.68 19.10 -0.87
CA SER A 135 -14.73 18.02 -1.84
C SER A 135 -13.35 17.74 -2.42
N ALA A 136 -13.00 16.47 -2.51
CA ALA A 136 -11.83 15.97 -3.22
C ALA A 136 -12.19 15.72 -4.69
N PHE A 137 -11.39 16.26 -5.60
CA PHE A 137 -11.46 16.09 -7.04
C PHE A 137 -10.22 15.35 -7.53
N VAL A 138 -10.40 14.47 -8.51
CA VAL A 138 -9.29 13.87 -9.25
C VAL A 138 -9.51 14.02 -10.75
N THR A 139 -8.45 14.41 -11.46
CA THR A 139 -8.32 14.33 -12.91
C THR A 139 -7.19 13.35 -13.22
N GLU A 140 -7.43 12.38 -14.10
CA GLU A 140 -6.42 11.42 -14.57
C GLU A 140 -6.22 11.60 -16.07
N ASN A 141 -5.08 12.14 -16.49
CA ASN A 141 -4.74 12.39 -17.88
C ASN A 141 -3.79 11.29 -18.39
N PHE A 142 -4.26 10.42 -19.29
CA PHE A 142 -3.51 9.28 -19.82
C PHE A 142 -2.98 9.54 -21.22
N THR A 143 -1.77 9.06 -21.52
CA THR A 143 -1.18 9.15 -22.87
C THR A 143 -0.28 7.96 -23.21
N ARG A 144 0.18 7.96 -24.45
CA ARG A 144 1.21 7.07 -25.00
C ARG A 144 2.27 7.91 -25.72
N SER A 145 3.33 8.33 -25.04
CA SER A 145 4.50 8.90 -25.73
C SER A 145 5.35 7.81 -26.39
N GLY A 146 5.96 8.17 -27.52
CA GLY A 146 7.12 7.49 -28.09
C GLY A 146 7.03 5.97 -28.32
N THR A 147 8.22 5.37 -28.37
CA THR A 147 8.47 3.92 -28.48
C THR A 147 9.45 3.42 -27.42
N GLY A 148 9.97 4.31 -26.57
CA GLY A 148 10.76 3.95 -25.40
C GLY A 148 9.91 3.26 -24.34
N SER A 149 10.57 2.51 -23.47
CA SER A 149 9.93 1.87 -22.33
C SER A 149 10.46 2.50 -21.06
N LEU A 150 9.55 2.90 -20.17
CA LEU A 150 9.90 3.53 -18.91
C LEU A 150 10.19 2.44 -17.86
N LEU A 151 11.32 2.56 -17.18
CA LEU A 151 11.50 1.95 -15.87
C LEU A 151 10.92 2.92 -14.84
N THR A 152 9.89 2.50 -14.13
CA THR A 152 9.20 3.28 -13.09
C THR A 152 9.13 2.49 -11.78
N GLY A 153 8.65 3.12 -10.73
CA GLY A 153 8.41 2.50 -9.42
C GLY A 153 8.40 3.52 -8.31
N VAL A 154 8.23 3.03 -7.09
CA VAL A 154 8.27 3.84 -5.87
C VAL A 154 9.29 3.28 -4.88
N ALA A 155 10.04 4.15 -4.22
CA ALA A 155 10.83 3.79 -3.04
C ALA A 155 10.09 4.27 -1.79
N TYR A 156 9.92 3.39 -0.80
CA TYR A 156 9.18 3.72 0.40
C TYR A 156 9.63 2.89 1.62
N GLN A 157 9.30 3.41 2.80
CA GLN A 157 9.38 2.67 4.06
C GLN A 157 8.01 2.07 4.33
N ASP A 158 7.87 0.78 4.09
CA ASP A 158 6.71 -0.03 4.48
C ASP A 158 6.61 -0.07 6.02
N LYS A 159 5.77 0.78 6.60
CA LYS A 159 5.62 0.98 8.07
C LYS A 159 4.63 0.00 8.68
N ASP A 160 3.74 -0.53 7.86
CA ASP A 160 2.55 -1.28 8.24
C ASP A 160 2.63 -2.77 7.78
N ALA A 161 3.64 -3.08 6.97
CA ALA A 161 4.07 -4.37 6.43
C ALA A 161 3.06 -5.07 5.51
N ASP A 162 2.27 -4.30 4.75
CA ASP A 162 1.47 -4.83 3.62
C ASP A 162 2.15 -4.78 2.25
N ARG A 163 3.39 -4.25 2.15
CA ARG A 163 4.12 -4.07 0.89
C ARG A 163 3.37 -3.29 -0.19
N PHE A 164 2.46 -2.42 0.24
CA PHE A 164 1.88 -1.39 -0.56
C PHE A 164 2.44 -0.03 -0.15
N TYR A 165 2.27 0.98 -1.00
CA TYR A 165 2.65 2.34 -0.66
C TYR A 165 1.52 3.02 0.10
N ASP A 166 1.78 3.54 1.29
CA ASP A 166 0.88 4.48 1.95
C ASP A 166 1.32 5.95 1.82
N PRO A 167 0.38 6.92 1.78
CA PRO A 167 0.69 8.33 1.83
C PRO A 167 1.62 8.70 3.00
N GLY A 168 2.80 9.22 2.68
CA GLY A 168 3.82 9.62 3.66
C GLY A 168 4.86 8.53 3.99
N GLU A 169 4.85 7.39 3.29
CA GLU A 169 5.94 6.40 3.33
C GLU A 169 7.07 6.65 2.33
N GLY A 170 6.82 7.52 1.35
CA GLY A 170 7.74 7.83 0.25
C GLY A 170 9.13 8.26 0.70
N LEU A 171 10.14 7.61 0.11
CA LEU A 171 11.55 7.92 0.31
C LEU A 171 12.05 8.84 -0.80
N GLY A 172 11.98 10.16 -0.59
CA GLY A 172 12.55 11.15 -1.51
C GLY A 172 14.08 11.21 -1.51
N GLY A 173 14.69 11.52 -2.66
CA GLY A 173 16.14 11.71 -2.80
C GLY A 173 16.98 10.41 -2.81
N VAL A 174 16.35 9.24 -2.90
CA VAL A 174 17.05 7.98 -3.21
C VAL A 174 17.54 8.05 -4.65
N SER A 175 18.83 7.77 -4.87
CA SER A 175 19.46 7.74 -6.19
C SER A 175 19.24 6.38 -6.86
N ILE A 176 18.69 6.38 -8.06
CA ILE A 176 18.55 5.21 -8.93
C ILE A 176 19.62 5.30 -10.02
N SER A 177 20.43 4.25 -10.18
CA SER A 177 21.38 4.10 -11.28
C SER A 177 21.12 2.80 -12.03
N ALA A 178 20.71 2.90 -13.29
CA ALA A 178 20.55 1.77 -14.20
C ALA A 178 21.77 1.69 -15.13
N VAL A 179 22.61 0.67 -14.95
CA VAL A 179 23.81 0.46 -15.76
C VAL A 179 23.60 -0.73 -16.69
N SER A 180 23.69 -0.50 -17.99
CA SER A 180 23.55 -1.53 -19.02
C SER A 180 24.78 -2.45 -19.10
N SER A 181 24.63 -3.60 -19.78
CA SER A 181 25.73 -4.56 -20.01
C SER A 181 26.94 -3.99 -20.78
N ASN A 182 26.78 -2.89 -21.52
CA ASN A 182 27.86 -2.16 -22.19
C ASN A 182 28.38 -0.94 -21.38
N GLY A 183 27.99 -0.81 -20.11
CA GLY A 183 28.50 0.22 -19.19
C GLY A 183 27.91 1.62 -19.36
N GLN A 184 26.84 1.79 -20.14
CA GLN A 184 26.10 3.06 -20.17
C GLN A 184 25.25 3.18 -18.90
N ALA A 185 25.34 4.33 -18.23
CA ALA A 185 24.64 4.59 -16.99
C ALA A 185 23.54 5.64 -17.19
N TYR A 186 22.36 5.33 -16.70
CA TYR A 186 21.19 6.21 -16.66
C TYR A 186 20.84 6.44 -15.19
N THR A 187 20.59 7.69 -14.80
CA THR A 187 20.41 8.06 -13.38
C THR A 187 19.20 8.93 -13.15
N ALA A 188 18.44 8.60 -12.11
CA ALA A 188 17.33 9.39 -11.60
C ALA A 188 17.43 9.54 -10.08
N SER A 189 16.55 10.33 -9.49
CA SER A 189 16.33 10.34 -8.05
C SER A 189 14.83 10.27 -7.79
N THR A 190 14.45 9.66 -6.67
CA THR A 190 13.05 9.63 -6.26
C THR A 190 12.54 11.02 -5.92
N MET A 191 11.32 11.29 -6.35
CA MET A 191 10.53 12.47 -6.03
C MET A 191 10.17 12.47 -4.53
N THR A 192 9.68 13.58 -3.99
CA THR A 192 9.33 13.69 -2.56
C THR A 192 8.39 12.57 -2.08
N ALA A 193 7.42 12.18 -2.91
CA ALA A 193 6.50 11.08 -2.64
C ALA A 193 7.10 9.67 -2.83
N GLY A 194 8.39 9.53 -3.17
CA GLY A 194 9.09 8.25 -3.38
C GLY A 194 9.08 7.72 -4.82
N GLY A 195 8.16 8.18 -5.67
CA GLY A 195 8.09 7.76 -7.07
C GLY A 195 9.31 8.17 -7.90
N TYR A 196 9.65 7.39 -8.93
CA TYR A 196 10.70 7.72 -9.88
C TYR A 196 10.41 7.17 -11.27
N GLN A 197 11.12 7.69 -12.29
CA GLN A 197 11.16 7.08 -13.61
C GLN A 197 12.51 7.25 -14.32
N LEU A 198 12.76 6.39 -15.30
CA LEU A 198 13.93 6.39 -16.19
C LEU A 198 13.52 5.97 -17.60
N ASP A 199 13.83 6.82 -18.59
CA ASP A 199 13.83 6.45 -20.01
C ASP A 199 14.99 5.49 -20.30
N LEU A 200 14.68 4.24 -20.59
CA LEU A 200 15.69 3.22 -20.91
C LEU A 200 15.45 2.62 -22.30
N PRO A 201 16.47 2.58 -23.18
CA PRO A 201 16.44 1.73 -24.36
C PRO A 201 16.24 0.26 -23.99
N ALA A 202 15.68 -0.53 -24.92
CA ALA A 202 15.54 -1.97 -24.73
C ALA A 202 16.91 -2.63 -24.46
N GLY A 203 17.00 -3.46 -23.41
CA GLY A 203 18.26 -4.00 -22.94
C GLY A 203 18.17 -4.62 -21.55
N THR A 204 19.33 -5.03 -21.00
CA THR A 204 19.44 -5.55 -19.63
C THR A 204 20.32 -4.62 -18.81
N TYR A 205 19.80 -4.24 -17.64
CA TYR A 205 20.39 -3.25 -16.74
C TYR A 205 20.57 -3.82 -15.34
N THR A 206 21.65 -3.44 -14.67
CA THR A 206 21.77 -3.52 -13.22
C THR A 206 21.24 -2.21 -12.65
N VAL A 207 20.06 -2.24 -12.06
CA VAL A 207 19.41 -1.09 -11.41
C VAL A 207 19.80 -1.08 -9.94
N THR A 208 20.43 -0.01 -9.47
CA THR A 208 20.92 0.15 -8.10
C THR A 208 20.26 1.34 -7.44
N PHE A 209 19.63 1.11 -6.29
CA PHE A 209 19.11 2.11 -5.39
C PHE A 209 20.13 2.42 -4.30
N SER A 210 20.42 3.70 -4.05
CA SER A 210 21.46 4.14 -3.10
C SER A 210 21.21 5.57 -2.61
N GLY A 211 22.01 6.07 -1.66
CA GLY A 211 21.79 7.39 -1.05
C GLY A 211 20.63 7.35 -0.04
N GLY A 212 19.98 8.49 0.23
CA GLY A 212 18.73 8.57 1.02
C GLY A 212 18.73 7.97 2.44
N GLY A 213 19.88 7.58 3.00
CA GLY A 213 19.96 6.82 4.26
C GLY A 213 19.65 5.32 4.16
N ILE A 214 19.46 4.78 2.95
CA ILE A 214 19.17 3.35 2.73
C ILE A 214 20.44 2.52 2.47
N ALA A 215 20.33 1.20 2.70
CA ALA A 215 21.32 0.24 2.24
C ALA A 215 21.29 0.10 0.71
N SER A 216 22.46 0.16 0.07
CA SER A 216 22.57 0.04 -1.39
C SER A 216 22.03 -1.30 -1.87
N THR A 217 21.03 -1.27 -2.75
CA THR A 217 20.31 -2.46 -3.21
C THR A 217 20.29 -2.52 -4.74
N SER A 218 20.75 -3.62 -5.33
CA SER A 218 20.81 -3.79 -6.79
C SER A 218 19.90 -4.92 -7.27
N ARG A 219 19.29 -4.74 -8.46
CA ARG A 219 18.45 -5.73 -9.14
C ARG A 219 18.76 -5.75 -10.63
N THR A 220 18.74 -6.92 -11.25
CA THR A 220 18.81 -7.04 -12.72
C THR A 220 17.41 -6.84 -13.30
N VAL A 221 17.30 -5.93 -14.28
CA VAL A 221 16.03 -5.57 -14.93
C VAL A 221 16.19 -5.67 -16.44
N VAL A 222 15.20 -6.25 -17.11
CA VAL A 222 15.13 -6.34 -18.58
C VAL A 222 14.08 -5.37 -19.07
N ILE A 223 14.49 -4.41 -19.91
CA ILE A 223 13.61 -3.44 -20.55
C ILE A 223 13.32 -3.93 -21.96
N GLY A 224 12.02 -4.06 -22.28
CA GLY A 224 11.52 -4.52 -23.57
C GLY A 224 10.76 -3.40 -24.30
N SER A 225 9.61 -3.76 -24.87
CA SER A 225 8.68 -2.82 -25.52
C SER A 225 7.56 -2.30 -24.60
N THR A 226 7.51 -2.75 -23.34
CA THR A 226 6.56 -2.29 -22.32
C THR A 226 7.30 -1.67 -21.14
N ASN A 227 6.64 -0.75 -20.46
CA ASN A 227 7.10 -0.19 -19.19
C ASN A 227 7.27 -1.28 -18.14
N VAL A 228 8.23 -1.09 -17.23
CA VAL A 228 8.58 -2.03 -16.16
C VAL A 228 8.54 -1.30 -14.83
N LYS A 229 7.82 -1.86 -13.85
CA LYS A 229 7.75 -1.35 -12.47
C LYS A 229 8.74 -2.10 -11.58
N VAL A 230 9.54 -1.39 -10.79
CA VAL A 230 10.49 -1.97 -9.83
C VAL A 230 10.51 -1.14 -8.55
N ASP A 231 9.80 -1.59 -7.53
CA ASP A 231 9.71 -0.82 -6.28
C ASP A 231 10.85 -1.15 -5.32
N LEU A 232 11.39 -0.11 -4.68
CA LEU A 232 12.22 -0.28 -3.50
C LEU A 232 11.35 -0.20 -2.24
N VAL A 233 10.71 -1.32 -1.95
CA VAL A 233 10.24 -1.61 -0.59
C VAL A 233 11.48 -1.78 0.29
N SER A 234 11.58 -1.01 1.37
CA SER A 234 12.67 -1.18 2.35
C SER A 234 12.64 -2.60 2.90
N PRO A 235 13.69 -3.43 2.75
CA PRO A 235 13.69 -4.79 3.29
C PRO A 235 13.80 -4.72 4.82
N ALA A 236 12.63 -4.73 5.49
CA ALA A 236 12.40 -4.76 6.93
C ALA A 236 13.56 -4.24 7.81
N ALA A 237 13.49 -2.95 8.16
CA ALA A 237 13.90 -2.59 9.51
C ALA A 237 12.92 -3.28 10.48
N GLY A 238 13.29 -4.46 10.99
CA GLY A 238 12.44 -5.26 11.87
C GLY A 238 11.87 -4.40 13.02
N PRO A 239 10.56 -4.47 13.32
CA PRO A 239 9.72 -3.27 13.32
C PRO A 239 10.21 -2.12 14.23
N THR A 240 11.07 -1.24 13.73
CA THR A 240 11.56 -0.09 14.49
C THR A 240 10.57 1.06 14.40
N SER A 241 9.64 1.09 15.36
CA SER A 241 8.80 2.26 15.71
C SER A 241 8.38 3.13 14.52
N ALA A 242 7.24 2.80 13.92
CA ALA A 242 6.45 3.81 13.21
C ALA A 242 6.32 5.07 14.09
N PRO A 243 6.38 6.29 13.52
CA PRO A 243 6.10 7.50 14.28
C PRO A 243 4.77 7.35 15.01
N LEU A 244 4.81 7.52 16.34
CA LEU A 244 3.58 7.56 17.13
C LEU A 244 2.78 8.76 16.65
N ASP A 245 1.50 8.54 16.33
CA ASP A 245 0.55 9.65 16.23
C ASP A 245 0.61 10.45 17.54
N PRO A 246 1.02 11.74 17.51
CA PRO A 246 1.22 12.53 18.72
C PRO A 246 -0.09 12.83 19.48
N ALA A 247 -1.26 12.47 18.93
CA ALA A 247 -2.55 12.59 19.61
C ALA A 247 -2.96 11.35 20.42
N ARG A 248 -2.31 10.19 20.24
CA ARG A 248 -2.70 8.93 20.93
C ARG A 248 -2.16 8.83 22.36
N PRO A 249 -2.91 8.20 23.29
CA PRO A 249 -2.34 7.81 24.58
C PRO A 249 -1.25 6.75 24.37
N VAL A 250 -0.10 6.96 25.01
CA VAL A 250 1.04 6.02 24.95
C VAL A 250 1.27 5.42 26.33
N MET A 251 0.96 4.14 26.48
CA MET A 251 1.24 3.37 27.69
C MET A 251 2.54 2.58 27.52
N SER A 252 3.47 2.71 28.46
CA SER A 252 4.72 1.94 28.47
C SER A 252 4.87 1.17 29.77
N GLY A 253 5.28 -0.09 29.66
CA GLY A 253 5.69 -0.96 30.74
C GLY A 253 7.14 -0.71 31.17
N THR A 254 7.84 -1.78 31.51
CA THR A 254 9.14 -1.78 32.17
C THR A 254 9.98 -2.97 31.67
N GLY A 255 11.16 -3.21 32.25
CA GLY A 255 11.95 -4.42 31.95
C GLY A 255 11.52 -5.66 32.73
N GLY A 256 10.30 -5.72 33.27
CA GLY A 256 9.75 -6.89 33.92
C GLY A 256 8.21 -6.95 33.84
N SER A 257 7.65 -8.15 34.03
CA SER A 257 6.23 -8.47 33.81
C SER A 257 5.23 -7.42 34.31
N ASN A 258 4.37 -6.99 33.41
CA ASN A 258 3.37 -5.95 33.59
C ASN A 258 1.97 -6.43 33.17
N LYS A 259 0.96 -5.70 33.62
CA LYS A 259 -0.42 -5.82 33.14
C LYS A 259 -0.86 -4.46 32.63
N LEU A 260 -0.94 -4.32 31.32
CA LEU A 260 -1.24 -3.08 30.62
C LEU A 260 -2.65 -3.22 30.01
N ILE A 261 -3.50 -2.21 30.23
CA ILE A 261 -4.87 -2.19 29.76
C ILE A 261 -5.13 -0.81 29.18
N GLY A 262 -5.53 -0.75 27.92
CA GLY A 262 -5.95 0.46 27.22
C GLY A 262 -7.36 0.91 27.59
N THR A 263 -7.96 1.62 26.66
CA THR A 263 -9.18 2.41 26.81
C THR A 263 -10.22 2.01 25.76
N ALA A 264 -11.29 2.79 25.59
CA ALA A 264 -12.23 2.56 24.48
C ALA A 264 -11.88 3.38 23.22
N ASP A 265 -10.74 4.09 23.27
CA ASP A 265 -10.18 4.90 22.20
C ASP A 265 -8.87 4.25 21.72
N ALA A 266 -8.39 4.63 20.53
CA ALA A 266 -7.26 3.96 19.90
C ALA A 266 -5.90 4.25 20.61
N ASP A 267 -5.33 3.23 21.24
CA ASP A 267 -4.17 3.31 22.11
C ASP A 267 -2.84 2.95 21.40
N VAL A 268 -1.72 3.26 22.06
CA VAL A 268 -0.43 2.60 21.80
C VAL A 268 0.16 2.06 23.09
N ILE A 269 0.31 0.74 23.18
CA ILE A 269 0.81 0.05 24.38
C ILE A 269 2.11 -0.68 24.08
N LYS A 270 3.12 -0.51 24.94
CA LYS A 270 4.43 -1.16 24.84
C LYS A 270 4.78 -1.86 26.15
N GLY A 271 4.92 -3.18 26.14
CA GLY A 271 5.39 -3.97 27.30
C GLY A 271 6.85 -3.68 27.65
N LEU A 272 7.70 -3.70 26.62
CA LEU A 272 9.17 -3.57 26.61
C LEU A 272 9.89 -4.87 26.99
N GLY A 273 9.73 -5.37 28.21
CA GLY A 273 10.37 -6.63 28.58
C GLY A 273 9.87 -7.28 29.86
N GLY A 274 10.08 -8.59 29.97
CA GLY A 274 9.37 -9.45 30.89
C GLY A 274 8.12 -10.03 30.23
N ASN A 275 7.44 -10.96 30.92
CA ASN A 275 6.26 -11.63 30.38
C ASN A 275 5.01 -10.82 30.68
N ASP A 276 4.47 -10.13 29.69
CA ASP A 276 3.44 -9.10 29.85
C ASP A 276 2.03 -9.60 29.52
N GLN A 277 1.04 -8.89 30.05
CA GLN A 277 -0.37 -9.05 29.73
C GLN A 277 -0.92 -7.73 29.22
N ILE A 278 -1.12 -7.63 27.91
CA ILE A 278 -1.54 -6.43 27.19
C ILE A 278 -2.97 -6.62 26.69
N GLN A 279 -3.82 -5.64 26.95
CA GLN A 279 -5.22 -5.60 26.50
C GLN A 279 -5.50 -4.22 25.90
N GLY A 280 -5.83 -4.15 24.61
CA GLY A 280 -6.23 -2.90 23.96
C GLY A 280 -7.59 -2.40 24.48
N GLN A 281 -8.58 -3.29 24.40
CA GLN A 281 -10.02 -3.14 24.70
C GLN A 281 -10.86 -2.78 23.47
N ALA A 282 -10.96 -1.51 23.09
CA ALA A 282 -11.70 -1.08 21.91
C ALA A 282 -11.09 0.19 21.31
N GLY A 283 -11.21 0.34 19.99
CA GLY A 283 -10.39 1.28 19.23
C GLY A 283 -9.41 0.51 18.34
N ASN A 284 -8.70 1.20 17.45
CA ASN A 284 -7.75 0.57 16.52
C ASN A 284 -6.35 0.62 17.11
N ASP A 285 -5.99 -0.37 17.91
CA ASP A 285 -4.86 -0.32 18.83
C ASP A 285 -3.53 -0.75 18.20
N ARG A 286 -2.43 -0.18 18.71
CA ARG A 286 -1.08 -0.69 18.43
C ARG A 286 -0.47 -1.27 19.70
N LEU A 287 -0.33 -2.59 19.74
CA LEU A 287 0.13 -3.33 20.92
C LEU A 287 1.46 -4.02 20.64
N ASP A 288 2.46 -3.76 21.46
CA ASP A 288 3.85 -4.23 21.29
C ASP A 288 4.29 -4.91 22.60
N GLY A 289 4.47 -6.23 22.59
CA GLY A 289 4.94 -7.02 23.75
C GLY A 289 6.37 -6.64 24.11
N GLY A 290 7.32 -7.14 23.31
CA GLY A 290 8.73 -6.79 23.42
C GLY A 290 9.61 -8.01 23.68
N THR A 291 10.26 -8.08 24.83
CA THR A 291 11.14 -9.22 25.15
C THR A 291 10.59 -10.04 26.32
N GLY A 292 9.97 -11.17 26.02
CA GLY A 292 9.25 -11.98 27.00
C GLY A 292 8.34 -12.98 26.34
N ASN A 293 7.60 -13.74 27.16
CA ASN A 293 6.50 -14.58 26.69
C ASN A 293 5.19 -13.87 27.01
N ASP A 294 4.68 -13.12 26.04
CA ASP A 294 3.64 -12.12 26.21
C ASP A 294 2.24 -12.64 25.86
N LYS A 295 1.23 -12.00 26.44
CA LYS A 295 -0.18 -12.25 26.15
C LYS A 295 -0.83 -10.96 25.70
N ILE A 296 -1.11 -10.88 24.41
CA ILE A 296 -1.58 -9.66 23.75
C ILE A 296 -2.98 -9.92 23.21
N ASN A 297 -3.93 -9.08 23.60
CA ASN A 297 -5.30 -9.09 23.11
C ASN A 297 -5.64 -7.69 22.61
N GLY A 298 -5.97 -7.53 21.33
CA GLY A 298 -6.46 -6.28 20.76
C GLY A 298 -7.80 -5.92 21.40
N GLY A 299 -8.86 -6.56 20.92
CA GLY A 299 -10.17 -6.54 21.54
C GLY A 299 -11.26 -6.29 20.50
N ALA A 300 -11.53 -5.02 20.21
CA ALA A 300 -12.58 -4.62 19.29
C ALA A 300 -12.17 -3.36 18.48
N GLY A 301 -11.59 -3.60 17.31
CA GLY A 301 -11.17 -2.58 16.36
C GLY A 301 -10.44 -3.24 15.19
N SER A 302 -9.69 -2.47 14.42
CA SER A 302 -8.70 -3.04 13.50
C SER A 302 -7.32 -2.84 14.14
N ASP A 303 -6.84 -3.88 14.82
CA ASP A 303 -5.70 -3.81 15.72
C ASP A 303 -4.39 -4.30 15.06
N LEU A 304 -3.27 -3.83 15.60
CA LEU A 304 -1.93 -4.14 15.13
C LEU A 304 -1.07 -4.65 16.29
N LEU A 305 -0.85 -5.96 16.35
CA LEU A 305 -0.21 -6.66 17.46
C LEU A 305 1.19 -7.18 17.08
N PHE A 306 2.17 -6.96 17.95
CA PHE A 306 3.53 -7.51 17.85
C PHE A 306 3.89 -8.26 19.13
N GLY A 307 4.16 -9.57 19.05
CA GLY A 307 4.78 -10.33 20.14
C GLY A 307 6.24 -9.93 20.34
N ARG A 308 6.99 -10.03 19.22
CA ARG A 308 8.41 -9.70 18.99
C ARG A 308 9.39 -10.81 19.35
N GLY A 309 9.46 -11.23 20.61
CA GLY A 309 10.69 -11.78 21.16
C GLY A 309 10.50 -12.71 22.34
N GLY A 310 9.93 -13.88 22.07
CA GLY A 310 9.75 -14.99 22.99
C GLY A 310 8.63 -15.90 22.50
N ARG A 311 7.84 -16.48 23.40
CA ARG A 311 6.72 -17.36 23.01
C ARG A 311 5.42 -16.71 23.37
N ASP A 312 4.85 -16.04 22.39
CA ASP A 312 3.79 -15.08 22.56
C ASP A 312 2.42 -15.70 22.26
N SER A 313 1.39 -15.08 22.81
CA SER A 313 -0.01 -15.47 22.63
C SER A 313 -0.80 -14.25 22.19
N LEU A 314 -1.04 -14.15 20.88
CA LEU A 314 -1.68 -13.00 20.24
C LEU A 314 -3.14 -13.33 19.91
N SER A 315 -4.05 -12.44 20.23
CA SER A 315 -5.46 -12.49 19.87
C SER A 315 -5.83 -11.12 19.31
N GLY A 316 -6.23 -11.02 18.05
CA GLY A 316 -6.75 -9.77 17.48
C GLY A 316 -8.05 -9.39 18.20
N GLY A 317 -9.16 -9.99 17.80
CA GLY A 317 -10.38 -10.05 18.61
C GLY A 317 -11.64 -10.01 17.78
N LEU A 318 -12.14 -8.81 17.52
CA LEU A 318 -13.29 -8.53 16.65
C LEU A 318 -12.86 -7.55 15.56
N ASN A 319 -13.39 -7.79 14.35
CA ASN A 319 -13.03 -7.15 13.07
C ASN A 319 -11.79 -7.77 12.41
N ASN A 320 -10.80 -7.00 11.98
CA ASN A 320 -9.79 -7.44 11.01
C ASN A 320 -8.40 -6.96 11.44
N ASP A 321 -7.65 -7.85 12.08
CA ASP A 321 -6.41 -7.49 12.77
C ASP A 321 -5.14 -7.89 12.00
N LYS A 322 -4.03 -7.21 12.25
CA LYS A 322 -2.68 -7.57 11.77
C LYS A 322 -1.85 -8.11 12.93
N LEU A 323 -1.42 -9.37 12.84
CA LEU A 323 -0.73 -10.09 13.90
C LEU A 323 0.70 -10.47 13.48
N TYR A 324 1.69 -10.08 14.28
CA TYR A 324 3.11 -10.41 14.12
C TYR A 324 3.59 -11.19 15.35
N GLY A 325 3.94 -12.46 15.19
CA GLY A 325 4.52 -13.27 16.27
C GLY A 325 5.91 -12.77 16.63
N GLY A 326 6.80 -12.72 15.63
CA GLY A 326 8.19 -12.34 15.77
C GLY A 326 9.11 -13.55 15.88
N ALA A 327 9.83 -13.68 16.99
CA ALA A 327 10.91 -14.66 17.12
C ALA A 327 10.65 -15.70 18.21
N ASN A 328 10.70 -16.97 17.78
CA ASN A 328 10.51 -18.24 18.50
C ASN A 328 9.23 -18.96 18.06
N ALA A 329 8.31 -19.29 18.96
CA ALA A 329 7.21 -20.22 18.66
C ALA A 329 5.93 -19.69 19.31
N ASP A 330 5.11 -19.07 18.47
CA ASP A 330 4.02 -18.20 18.89
C ASP A 330 2.66 -18.88 18.68
N THR A 331 1.64 -18.36 19.36
CA THR A 331 0.27 -18.86 19.26
C THR A 331 -0.68 -17.73 18.90
N PHE A 332 -1.21 -17.76 17.68
CA PHE A 332 -2.24 -16.87 17.20
C PHE A 332 -3.62 -17.45 17.55
N ILE A 333 -4.38 -16.76 18.38
CA ILE A 333 -5.57 -17.25 19.06
C ILE A 333 -6.82 -16.61 18.44
N PHE A 334 -7.65 -17.44 17.82
CA PHE A 334 -8.86 -16.99 17.13
C PHE A 334 -10.10 -17.47 17.88
N ARG A 335 -10.95 -16.53 18.32
CA ARG A 335 -12.14 -16.84 19.14
C ARG A 335 -13.37 -16.06 18.70
N GLY A 336 -14.48 -16.75 18.47
CA GLY A 336 -15.76 -16.09 18.21
C GLY A 336 -15.88 -15.50 16.80
N LYS A 337 -15.69 -14.18 16.65
CA LYS A 337 -15.97 -13.41 15.41
C LYS A 337 -14.81 -12.49 15.01
N TRP A 338 -13.64 -13.09 14.81
CA TRP A 338 -12.38 -12.45 14.40
C TRP A 338 -12.32 -12.04 12.91
N GLY A 339 -13.47 -11.76 12.29
CA GLY A 339 -13.60 -11.26 10.92
C GLY A 339 -12.61 -11.83 9.88
N TYR A 340 -11.65 -10.99 9.49
CA TYR A 340 -10.61 -11.23 8.48
C TYR A 340 -9.23 -10.82 9.02
N ASP A 341 -8.71 -11.59 9.97
CA ASP A 341 -7.37 -11.39 10.52
C ASP A 341 -6.28 -11.81 9.54
N ARG A 342 -5.12 -11.14 9.60
CA ARG A 342 -3.90 -11.48 8.87
C ARG A 342 -2.75 -11.77 9.83
N VAL A 343 -2.19 -12.97 9.74
CA VAL A 343 -0.90 -13.33 10.34
C VAL A 343 0.19 -13.01 9.33
N MET A 344 1.14 -12.16 9.74
CA MET A 344 2.03 -11.46 8.81
C MET A 344 3.40 -12.12 8.67
N ASP A 345 3.83 -12.93 9.65
CA ASP A 345 5.18 -13.50 9.77
C ASP A 345 5.23 -14.97 10.22
N PHE A 346 4.16 -15.73 9.97
CA PHE A 346 3.98 -17.12 10.43
C PHE A 346 5.14 -18.05 10.05
N GLN A 347 5.68 -18.76 11.04
CA GLN A 347 6.76 -19.72 10.90
C GLN A 347 6.25 -21.16 10.96
N ASP A 348 6.19 -21.81 9.79
CA ASP A 348 5.91 -23.24 9.63
C ASP A 348 6.72 -24.12 10.62
N GLY A 349 6.05 -25.10 11.22
CA GLY A 349 6.64 -26.03 12.18
C GLY A 349 6.95 -25.43 13.56
N LEU A 350 6.92 -24.10 13.72
CA LEU A 350 7.14 -23.40 14.99
C LEU A 350 5.82 -22.86 15.55
N ASP A 351 5.14 -22.03 14.78
CA ASP A 351 3.96 -21.28 15.22
C ASP A 351 2.68 -22.11 15.16
N LYS A 352 1.66 -21.67 15.92
CA LYS A 352 0.37 -22.37 16.01
C LYS A 352 -0.83 -21.42 15.88
N LEU A 353 -1.84 -21.87 15.15
CA LEU A 353 -3.15 -21.24 15.05
C LEU A 353 -4.12 -21.94 16.01
N ASP A 354 -4.51 -21.28 17.09
CA ASP A 354 -5.41 -21.82 18.11
C ASP A 354 -6.88 -21.55 17.76
N LEU A 355 -7.58 -22.62 17.38
CA LEU A 355 -8.99 -22.66 17.02
C LEU A 355 -9.87 -23.41 18.04
N ARG A 356 -9.32 -23.82 19.20
CA ARG A 356 -9.96 -24.70 20.20
C ARG A 356 -11.33 -24.22 20.68
N SER A 357 -11.57 -22.91 20.70
CA SER A 357 -12.83 -22.32 21.18
C SER A 357 -13.98 -22.35 20.18
N ASN A 358 -13.79 -22.90 18.98
CA ASN A 358 -14.71 -22.68 17.84
C ASN A 358 -15.48 -23.93 17.37
N GLY A 359 -15.25 -25.10 17.96
CA GLY A 359 -15.90 -26.36 17.54
C GLY A 359 -15.53 -26.81 16.11
N LEU A 360 -14.39 -26.31 15.61
CA LEU A 360 -13.82 -26.63 14.31
C LEU A 360 -12.99 -27.92 14.39
N SER A 361 -12.58 -28.40 13.22
CA SER A 361 -11.62 -29.48 13.04
C SER A 361 -10.87 -29.19 11.74
N PHE A 362 -9.67 -29.75 11.55
CA PHE A 362 -8.87 -29.51 10.34
C PHE A 362 -9.67 -29.77 9.04
N SER A 363 -10.45 -30.85 9.03
CA SER A 363 -11.36 -31.23 7.94
C SER A 363 -12.51 -30.26 7.63
N LYS A 364 -12.77 -29.26 8.48
CA LYS A 364 -13.77 -28.20 8.27
C LYS A 364 -13.15 -26.90 7.73
N LEU A 365 -11.82 -26.81 7.65
CA LEU A 365 -11.14 -25.65 7.09
C LEU A 365 -11.12 -25.77 5.56
N ALA A 366 -11.33 -24.66 4.87
CA ALA A 366 -11.00 -24.55 3.44
C ALA A 366 -9.75 -23.68 3.32
N ILE A 367 -8.61 -24.34 3.03
CA ILE A 367 -7.28 -23.73 2.91
C ILE A 367 -6.92 -23.66 1.42
N ARG A 368 -6.50 -22.48 0.93
CA ARG A 368 -6.12 -22.27 -0.47
C ARG A 368 -5.12 -21.12 -0.61
N MET A 369 -4.38 -21.08 -1.71
CA MET A 369 -3.66 -19.85 -2.08
C MET A 369 -4.65 -18.72 -2.38
N ALA A 370 -4.24 -17.49 -2.07
CA ALA A 370 -4.91 -16.26 -2.43
C ALA A 370 -3.91 -15.10 -2.48
N ASP A 371 -4.40 -13.96 -2.94
CA ASP A 371 -3.81 -12.63 -2.80
C ASP A 371 -4.53 -11.98 -1.60
N VAL A 372 -3.94 -12.09 -0.40
CA VAL A 372 -4.57 -11.73 0.88
C VAL A 372 -4.25 -10.28 1.25
N ASP A 373 -3.00 -9.85 1.03
CA ASP A 373 -2.57 -8.47 1.21
C ASP A 373 -2.92 -7.55 0.04
N ARG A 374 -3.16 -8.11 -1.16
CA ARG A 374 -3.48 -7.40 -2.41
C ARG A 374 -2.26 -6.83 -3.15
N ASP A 375 -1.05 -7.37 -2.89
CA ASP A 375 0.16 -7.02 -3.64
C ASP A 375 0.12 -7.47 -5.12
N GLY A 376 -0.89 -8.28 -5.48
CA GLY A 376 -1.13 -8.78 -6.84
C GLY A 376 -0.53 -10.15 -7.10
N ARG A 377 0.04 -10.81 -6.09
CA ARG A 377 0.52 -12.19 -6.13
C ARG A 377 -0.41 -13.10 -5.34
N SER A 378 -0.48 -14.35 -5.77
CA SER A 378 -1.18 -15.41 -5.04
C SER A 378 -0.17 -16.26 -4.27
N ASP A 379 0.67 -15.61 -3.45
CA ASP A 379 1.68 -16.23 -2.59
C ASP A 379 1.30 -16.23 -1.09
N ASP A 380 0.07 -15.83 -0.75
CA ASP A 380 -0.54 -15.95 0.58
C ASP A 380 -1.47 -17.16 0.71
N ILE A 381 -1.81 -17.52 1.95
CA ILE A 381 -2.77 -18.57 2.27
C ILE A 381 -4.04 -17.95 2.86
N LEU A 382 -5.18 -18.32 2.30
CA LEU A 382 -6.49 -18.03 2.85
C LEU A 382 -7.10 -19.28 3.51
N ILE A 383 -7.34 -19.20 4.81
CA ILE A 383 -8.02 -20.22 5.61
C ILE A 383 -9.43 -19.73 5.92
N LYS A 384 -10.45 -20.37 5.33
CA LYS A 384 -11.84 -20.13 5.74
C LYS A 384 -12.24 -21.06 6.88
N ALA A 385 -12.61 -20.45 8.01
CA ALA A 385 -12.95 -21.10 9.27
C ALA A 385 -14.43 -20.84 9.61
N GLY A 386 -15.32 -21.53 8.89
CA GLY A 386 -16.77 -21.28 8.97
C GLY A 386 -17.17 -19.95 8.33
N ALA A 387 -17.56 -18.97 9.15
CA ALA A 387 -17.92 -17.62 8.71
C ALA A 387 -16.75 -16.64 8.73
N ASN A 388 -15.72 -16.91 9.54
CA ASN A 388 -14.53 -16.07 9.67
C ASN A 388 -13.43 -16.57 8.72
N THR A 389 -12.41 -15.73 8.52
CA THR A 389 -11.28 -16.03 7.65
C THR A 389 -9.98 -15.65 8.33
N ILE A 390 -8.91 -16.38 8.03
CA ILE A 390 -7.54 -16.06 8.47
C ILE A 390 -6.69 -16.01 7.19
N GLY A 391 -6.00 -14.90 7.00
CA GLY A 391 -4.92 -14.76 6.04
C GLY A 391 -3.58 -15.11 6.69
N ILE A 392 -2.72 -15.84 5.99
CA ILE A 392 -1.31 -15.99 6.35
C ILE A 392 -0.48 -15.48 5.17
N LEU A 393 0.29 -14.42 5.39
CA LEU A 393 1.02 -13.79 4.30
C LEU A 393 2.29 -14.56 3.92
N ASN A 394 2.69 -14.45 2.65
CA ASN A 394 3.97 -14.91 2.10
C ASN A 394 4.33 -16.39 2.41
N THR A 395 3.32 -17.22 2.68
CA THR A 395 3.46 -18.59 3.17
C THR A 395 3.03 -19.59 2.10
N LYS A 396 3.79 -20.67 1.91
CA LYS A 396 3.51 -21.65 0.85
C LYS A 396 2.44 -22.63 1.30
N LEU A 397 1.37 -22.83 0.54
CA LEU A 397 0.32 -23.82 0.89
C LEU A 397 0.84 -25.23 1.20
N ALA A 398 1.98 -25.63 0.63
CA ALA A 398 2.60 -26.93 0.87
C ALA A 398 3.26 -27.08 2.25
N THR A 399 3.42 -26.00 3.03
CA THR A 399 3.97 -26.04 4.39
C THR A 399 2.91 -26.16 5.47
N ILE A 400 1.71 -25.58 5.27
CA ILE A 400 0.64 -25.62 6.28
C ILE A 400 0.02 -27.03 6.37
N ASP A 401 0.16 -27.68 7.52
CA ASP A 401 -0.42 -28.99 7.81
C ASP A 401 -1.21 -29.04 9.14
N HIS A 402 -1.69 -30.22 9.54
CA HIS A 402 -2.49 -30.37 10.76
C HIS A 402 -1.73 -29.98 12.04
N GLY A 403 -0.41 -30.12 12.07
CA GLY A 403 0.46 -29.75 13.18
C GLY A 403 0.51 -28.25 13.48
N ASP A 404 0.03 -27.41 12.57
CA ASP A 404 -0.04 -25.95 12.74
C ASP A 404 -1.29 -25.48 13.49
N PHE A 405 -2.24 -26.38 13.75
CA PHE A 405 -3.53 -26.02 14.32
C PHE A 405 -3.78 -26.69 15.67
N LEU A 406 -4.35 -25.92 16.59
CA LEU A 406 -4.91 -26.45 17.84
C LEU A 406 -6.44 -26.46 17.74
N PHE A 407 -7.07 -27.62 17.92
CA PHE A 407 -8.53 -27.84 17.87
C PHE A 407 -9.07 -28.41 19.18
#